data_AF-A0A2S4PXF9-F1
#
_entry.id   AF-A0A2S4PXF9-F1
#
_cell.length_a   1.000
_cell.length_b   1.000
_cell.length_c   1.000
_cell.angle_alpha   90.00
_cell.angle_beta   90.00
_cell.angle_gamma   90.00
#
_symmetry.space_group_name_H-M   'P 1'
#
loop_
_entity.id
_entity.type
_entity.pdbx_description
1 polymer ?
#
loop_
_entity_poly.entity_id
_entity_poly.type
_entity_poly.pdbx_seq_one_letter_code
_entity_poly.pdbx_strand_id
1 'polypeptide(L)'
;MEPSESNPSNARLSDSSQLQAKKEVVEKTKAHDVIKGSGLTTAELKKKAKEEKLARRARIVKEKHGGFVDAQVSQSPSGQQLKTEGQGGIKSQHKRMISSETKVAQVRGLPKKTSSIPEVPISEDKTVELFRHLYRSRVTTIAGANKETHPAVLALGLQMSNYAICGSCARLVALLQALKRVITSYTTPPMNSLTRHFPSSVLSTQIDYLSSCRPISISMGNAISWLKRIIAQIDPVTSDADAKKLLCDSIDVFIQTRVTFADQAISDSIVKLIRDGDVIMTFAKSSVVQKALVQAFKIGKVFSVVVVDSRPLHEGKSMAAALVRLGISTKYCLLNGLSHNIRDVTKVFLGAHAMMGNGRLFSRVGTAIVAMEANDADKPVIVLCETIKLTDKVALDSIVRNEVTPADELVTPGGILQGWQDINKLQVCNLMYDVTPAEYIQMIVTELGNVPPTSVPVLYRLVNEYQD
;
A
#
# COMPACT_ATOMS: atom_id res chain seq x y z
N MET A 1 -55.06 45.95 21.26
CA MET A 1 -56.26 45.56 20.50
C MET A 1 -55.93 44.24 19.80
N GLU A 2 -56.35 43.13 20.40
CA GLU A 2 -56.81 41.98 19.62
C GLU A 2 -58.04 42.41 18.78
N PRO A 3 -58.40 41.70 17.69
CA PRO A 3 -59.30 40.54 17.80
C PRO A 3 -58.99 39.38 16.81
N SER A 4 -59.05 38.12 17.27
CA SER A 4 -60.12 37.10 17.11
C SER A 4 -60.32 36.54 15.69
N GLU A 5 -59.92 35.29 15.44
CA GLU A 5 -60.76 34.06 15.43
C GLU A 5 -61.64 33.87 14.17
N SER A 6 -61.43 32.74 13.48
CA SER A 6 -62.54 31.89 13.01
C SER A 6 -62.07 30.46 12.78
N ASN A 7 -62.69 29.55 13.53
CA ASN A 7 -62.69 28.09 13.34
C ASN A 7 -63.73 27.74 12.24
N PRO A 8 -63.69 26.54 11.64
CA PRO A 8 -64.65 25.55 12.13
C PRO A 8 -64.16 24.09 12.18
N SER A 9 -64.95 23.38 12.97
CA SER A 9 -64.95 22.01 13.49
C SER A 9 -65.03 20.83 12.53
N ASN A 10 -64.32 19.76 12.93
CA ASN A 10 -64.70 18.32 13.00
C ASN A 10 -65.32 17.59 11.80
N ALA A 11 -64.62 16.53 11.37
CA ALA A 11 -65.22 15.21 11.16
C ALA A 11 -64.21 14.10 11.52
N ARG A 12 -64.53 13.30 12.54
CA ARG A 12 -63.89 12.03 12.90
C ARG A 12 -64.39 10.92 11.98
N LEU A 13 -63.50 10.01 11.59
CA LEU A 13 -63.63 8.58 11.23
C LEU A 13 -62.28 8.23 10.56
N SER A 14 -61.50 7.20 10.87
CA SER A 14 -61.72 5.94 11.60
C SER A 14 -60.35 5.31 11.89
N ASP A 15 -60.13 4.95 13.15
CA ASP A 15 -58.90 4.42 13.73
C ASP A 15 -58.83 2.88 13.60
N SER A 16 -59.11 2.36 12.41
CA SER A 16 -59.25 0.92 12.13
C SER A 16 -58.19 0.35 11.18
N SER A 17 -57.34 1.18 10.59
CA SER A 17 -56.30 0.77 9.64
C SER A 17 -54.90 0.61 10.25
N GLN A 18 -54.67 1.03 11.50
CA GLN A 18 -53.36 0.90 12.17
C GLN A 18 -53.22 -0.32 13.10
N LEU A 19 -54.30 -1.08 13.33
CA LEU A 19 -54.27 -2.33 14.12
C LEU A 19 -54.20 -3.62 13.29
N GLN A 20 -54.32 -3.54 11.96
CA GLN A 20 -54.15 -4.70 11.06
C GLN A 20 -52.71 -4.87 10.55
N ALA A 21 -51.95 -3.78 10.36
CA ALA A 21 -50.54 -3.87 9.94
C ALA A 21 -49.58 -4.39 11.04
N LYS A 22 -50.00 -4.35 12.32
CA LYS A 22 -49.24 -4.91 13.45
C LYS A 22 -49.55 -6.39 13.75
N LYS A 23 -50.56 -6.99 13.12
CA LYS A 23 -50.86 -8.42 13.23
C LYS A 23 -50.16 -9.27 12.15
N GLU A 24 -49.89 -8.74 10.96
CA GLU A 24 -49.20 -9.48 9.90
C GLU A 24 -47.68 -9.62 10.08
N VAL A 25 -47.04 -8.81 10.93
CA VAL A 25 -45.58 -8.93 11.18
C VAL A 25 -45.27 -9.87 12.35
N VAL A 26 -46.25 -10.17 13.22
CA VAL A 26 -46.05 -11.09 14.35
C VAL A 26 -46.40 -12.54 13.98
N GLU A 27 -47.16 -12.76 12.90
CA GLU A 27 -47.61 -14.10 12.48
C GLU A 27 -46.63 -14.82 11.53
N LYS A 28 -45.63 -14.13 10.96
CA LYS A 28 -44.53 -14.77 10.21
C LYS A 28 -43.37 -15.30 11.07
N THR A 29 -43.45 -15.15 12.39
CA THR A 29 -42.43 -15.65 13.34
C THR A 29 -42.84 -16.92 14.10
N LYS A 30 -43.93 -17.60 13.71
CA LYS A 30 -44.39 -18.85 14.37
C LYS A 30 -44.75 -19.99 13.42
N ALA A 31 -44.07 -20.09 12.28
CA ALA A 31 -44.15 -21.27 11.43
C ALA A 31 -42.75 -21.63 10.93
N HIS A 32 -41.97 -22.29 11.79
CA HIS A 32 -41.03 -23.36 11.43
C HIS A 32 -40.24 -23.75 12.68
N ASP A 33 -40.94 -24.37 13.63
CA ASP A 33 -40.29 -25.25 14.57
C ASP A 33 -41.16 -26.50 14.72
N VAL A 34 -40.48 -27.65 14.80
CA VAL A 34 -41.01 -29.04 14.86
C VAL A 34 -41.30 -29.72 13.51
N ILE A 35 -40.24 -30.18 12.83
CA ILE A 35 -40.15 -31.59 12.38
C ILE A 35 -38.74 -32.11 12.73
N LYS A 36 -38.66 -33.00 13.72
CA LYS A 36 -37.46 -33.78 14.05
C LYS A 36 -37.23 -34.84 12.96
N GLY A 37 -35.98 -35.01 12.53
CA GLY A 37 -35.58 -36.17 11.72
C GLY A 37 -34.10 -36.17 11.32
N SER A 38 -33.26 -36.79 12.17
CA SER A 38 -31.95 -37.40 11.86
C SER A 38 -30.99 -36.68 10.89
N GLY A 39 -30.06 -35.88 11.43
CA GLY A 39 -28.88 -35.40 10.71
C GLY A 39 -27.60 -35.76 11.46
N LEU A 40 -26.64 -36.38 10.77
CA LEU A 40 -25.33 -36.74 11.32
C LEU A 40 -24.58 -35.51 11.84
N THR A 41 -23.85 -35.68 12.93
CA THR A 41 -23.12 -34.59 13.59
C THR A 41 -22.00 -34.06 12.70
N THR A 42 -21.63 -32.79 12.88
CA THR A 42 -20.55 -32.10 12.14
C THR A 42 -19.19 -32.81 12.21
N ALA A 43 -18.96 -33.64 13.21
CA ALA A 43 -17.78 -34.51 13.32
C ALA A 43 -17.81 -35.68 12.31
N GLU A 44 -18.98 -36.26 12.06
CA GLU A 44 -19.18 -37.37 11.13
C GLU A 44 -19.11 -36.90 9.67
N LEU A 45 -19.58 -35.68 9.38
CA LEU A 45 -19.42 -35.04 8.06
C LEU A 45 -17.95 -34.74 7.75
N LYS A 46 -17.16 -34.31 8.74
CA LYS A 46 -15.71 -34.12 8.57
C LYS A 46 -14.97 -35.44 8.37
N LYS A 47 -15.43 -36.53 9.01
CA LYS A 47 -14.85 -37.86 8.85
C LYS A 47 -15.14 -38.43 7.45
N LYS A 48 -16.39 -38.32 6.97
CA LYS A 48 -16.77 -38.71 5.59
C LYS A 48 -16.04 -37.90 4.52
N ALA A 49 -15.89 -36.59 4.69
CA ALA A 49 -15.13 -35.76 3.74
C ALA A 49 -13.63 -36.12 3.70
N LYS A 50 -13.05 -36.55 4.82
CA LYS A 50 -11.66 -37.01 4.90
C LYS A 50 -11.48 -38.39 4.25
N GLU A 51 -12.43 -39.30 4.47
CA GLU A 51 -12.47 -40.63 3.85
C GLU A 51 -12.68 -40.54 2.33
N GLU A 52 -13.55 -39.63 1.85
CA GLU A 52 -13.77 -39.40 0.42
C GLU A 52 -12.53 -38.81 -0.28
N LYS A 53 -11.81 -37.89 0.39
CA LYS A 53 -10.55 -37.34 -0.12
C LYS A 53 -9.43 -38.39 -0.16
N LEU A 54 -9.42 -39.32 0.78
CA LEU A 54 -8.50 -40.47 0.79
C LEU A 54 -8.85 -41.48 -0.31
N ALA A 55 -10.14 -41.78 -0.53
CA ALA A 55 -10.61 -42.64 -1.61
C ALA A 55 -10.31 -42.04 -3.01
N ARG A 56 -10.44 -40.73 -3.16
CA ARG A 56 -10.09 -40.01 -4.40
C ARG A 56 -8.58 -40.05 -4.67
N ARG A 57 -7.74 -39.93 -3.63
CA ARG A 57 -6.28 -40.12 -3.75
C ARG A 57 -5.93 -41.57 -4.11
N ALA A 58 -6.61 -42.56 -3.53
CA ALA A 58 -6.41 -43.97 -3.85
C ALA A 58 -6.82 -44.32 -5.30
N ARG A 59 -7.87 -43.69 -5.83
CA ARG A 59 -8.26 -43.83 -7.25
C ARG A 59 -7.21 -43.26 -8.22
N ILE A 60 -6.66 -42.08 -7.92
CA ILE A 60 -5.60 -41.46 -8.74
C ILE A 60 -4.32 -42.30 -8.75
N VAL A 61 -4.00 -42.98 -7.63
CA VAL A 61 -2.86 -43.90 -7.56
C VAL A 61 -3.12 -45.19 -8.34
N LYS A 62 -4.36 -45.69 -8.34
CA LYS A 62 -4.77 -46.85 -9.16
C LYS A 62 -4.79 -46.55 -10.66
N GLU A 63 -5.20 -45.34 -11.07
CA GLU A 63 -5.19 -44.94 -12.49
C GLU A 63 -3.77 -44.70 -13.03
N LYS A 64 -2.80 -44.33 -12.17
CA LYS A 64 -1.41 -44.10 -12.58
C LYS A 64 -0.53 -45.35 -12.67
N HIS A 65 -1.02 -46.54 -12.29
CA HIS A 65 -0.23 -47.79 -12.28
C HIS A 65 -0.76 -48.88 -13.23
N GLY A 66 -1.61 -48.52 -14.19
CA GLY A 66 -1.98 -49.39 -15.31
C GLY A 66 -1.00 -49.28 -16.48
N GLY A 67 0.22 -49.79 -16.35
CA GLY A 67 1.15 -49.92 -17.47
C GLY A 67 2.61 -50.17 -17.07
N PHE A 68 3.12 -51.36 -17.42
CA PHE A 68 4.49 -51.88 -17.38
C PHE A 68 5.01 -52.61 -16.10
N VAL A 69 4.95 -53.94 -16.21
CA VAL A 69 5.91 -55.01 -15.83
C VAL A 69 7.35 -54.64 -16.27
N ASP A 70 8.48 -55.04 -15.66
CA ASP A 70 8.79 -56.14 -14.72
C ASP A 70 10.18 -55.91 -14.06
N ALA A 71 10.43 -56.66 -12.96
CA ALA A 71 11.72 -57.01 -12.33
C ALA A 71 12.60 -55.90 -11.68
N GLN A 72 13.18 -56.02 -10.47
CA GLN A 72 13.31 -57.12 -9.51
C GLN A 72 13.81 -56.52 -8.17
N VAL A 73 13.17 -56.91 -7.04
CA VAL A 73 13.78 -57.55 -5.84
C VAL A 73 14.91 -56.75 -5.11
N SER A 74 14.90 -56.44 -3.81
CA SER A 74 14.20 -57.00 -2.63
C SER A 74 14.41 -56.13 -1.37
N GLN A 75 13.35 -56.07 -0.56
CA GLN A 75 13.31 -56.24 0.90
C GLN A 75 14.15 -55.34 1.84
N SER A 76 13.43 -54.38 2.44
CA SER A 76 13.26 -54.13 3.89
C SER A 76 13.68 -55.28 4.85
N PRO A 77 14.06 -55.03 6.14
CA PRO A 77 13.12 -54.37 7.06
C PRO A 77 13.66 -53.57 8.26
N SER A 78 12.80 -52.62 8.68
CA SER A 78 12.39 -52.22 10.04
C SER A 78 13.38 -52.14 11.21
N GLY A 79 13.27 -51.07 11.99
CA GLY A 79 13.36 -51.19 13.46
C GLY A 79 13.82 -49.94 14.21
N GLN A 80 12.84 -49.25 14.82
CA GLN A 80 12.90 -48.42 16.04
C GLN A 80 13.92 -48.95 17.10
N GLN A 81 14.50 -48.22 18.07
CA GLN A 81 14.18 -46.96 18.77
C GLN A 81 15.31 -46.69 19.82
N LEU A 82 15.38 -45.43 20.28
CA LEU A 82 15.74 -44.97 21.65
C LEU A 82 17.22 -44.93 22.15
N LYS A 83 17.64 -43.69 22.50
CA LYS A 83 18.24 -43.18 23.77
C LYS A 83 19.46 -43.95 24.38
N THR A 84 20.52 -43.36 24.94
CA THR A 84 20.69 -42.13 25.74
C THR A 84 22.21 -41.92 26.00
N GLU A 85 22.62 -40.66 26.16
CA GLU A 85 23.59 -40.09 27.13
C GLU A 85 25.00 -40.67 27.43
N GLY A 86 25.92 -39.72 27.68
CA GLY A 86 27.07 -39.85 28.61
C GLY A 86 28.45 -39.69 27.94
N GLN A 87 28.98 -38.47 27.79
CA GLN A 87 29.88 -37.74 28.73
C GLN A 87 31.30 -38.31 28.92
N GLY A 88 32.27 -37.39 28.80
CA GLY A 88 33.63 -37.46 29.36
C GLY A 88 34.67 -38.03 28.38
N GLY A 89 35.79 -37.40 28.07
CA GLY A 89 36.46 -36.24 28.65
C GLY A 89 37.98 -36.46 28.58
N ILE A 90 38.70 -35.39 28.20
CA ILE A 90 40.06 -35.03 28.67
C ILE A 90 41.30 -35.57 27.93
N LYS A 91 41.90 -34.63 27.17
CA LYS A 91 43.31 -34.14 27.11
C LYS A 91 44.49 -35.11 26.92
N SER A 92 45.34 -34.79 25.95
CA SER A 92 46.73 -34.27 26.11
C SER A 92 47.39 -34.15 24.72
N GLN A 93 47.75 -32.95 24.24
CA GLN A 93 48.99 -32.18 24.42
C GLN A 93 50.27 -32.71 23.74
N HIS A 94 50.75 -31.85 22.82
CA HIS A 94 52.14 -31.43 22.55
C HIS A 94 53.11 -32.22 21.62
N LYS A 95 53.41 -31.54 20.49
CA LYS A 95 54.73 -31.02 20.05
C LYS A 95 55.84 -32.04 19.70
N ARG A 96 56.35 -31.95 18.47
CA ARG A 96 57.77 -31.61 18.17
C ARG A 96 58.01 -31.41 16.68
N MET A 97 58.74 -30.33 16.37
CA MET A 97 59.45 -30.12 15.11
C MET A 97 60.67 -31.03 15.06
N ILE A 98 61.00 -31.59 13.90
CA ILE A 98 62.38 -31.88 13.48
C ILE A 98 62.52 -31.55 11.99
N SER A 99 63.44 -30.64 11.72
CA SER A 99 64.04 -30.33 10.42
C SER A 99 64.95 -31.45 9.93
N SER A 100 64.92 -31.78 8.64
CA SER A 100 66.13 -32.24 7.94
C SER A 100 66.05 -31.88 6.47
N GLU A 101 67.06 -31.12 6.03
CA GLU A 101 67.33 -30.80 4.65
C GLU A 101 67.81 -32.05 3.91
N THR A 102 67.35 -32.25 2.68
CA THR A 102 68.11 -32.97 1.66
C THR A 102 67.86 -32.29 0.33
N LYS A 103 68.90 -31.67 -0.22
CA LYS A 103 68.94 -31.12 -1.59
C LYS A 103 69.36 -32.21 -2.57
N VAL A 104 69.12 -31.90 -3.85
CA VAL A 104 69.50 -32.59 -5.10
C VAL A 104 68.43 -33.61 -5.55
N ALA A 105 67.79 -33.52 -6.72
CA ALA A 105 68.27 -33.11 -8.04
C ALA A 105 67.23 -32.32 -8.86
N GLN A 106 67.74 -31.44 -9.72
CA GLN A 106 66.99 -30.78 -10.79
C GLN A 106 66.64 -31.78 -11.90
N VAL A 107 65.37 -31.82 -12.29
CA VAL A 107 64.95 -32.24 -13.63
C VAL A 107 64.19 -31.09 -14.27
N ARG A 108 64.76 -30.59 -15.37
CA ARG A 108 64.18 -29.58 -16.25
C ARG A 108 62.97 -30.18 -16.98
N GLY A 109 61.85 -29.45 -16.94
CA GLY A 109 60.99 -29.25 -18.11
C GLY A 109 59.61 -29.91 -18.09
N LEU A 110 58.60 -29.12 -17.74
CA LEU A 110 57.33 -28.98 -18.47
C LEU A 110 56.68 -27.67 -18.00
N PRO A 111 56.30 -26.74 -18.90
CA PRO A 111 55.73 -25.47 -18.49
C PRO A 111 54.30 -25.71 -17.99
N LYS A 112 54.11 -25.64 -16.66
CA LYS A 112 52.77 -25.42 -16.12
C LYS A 112 52.36 -24.01 -16.51
N LYS A 113 51.48 -23.90 -17.50
CA LYS A 113 50.63 -22.72 -17.71
C LYS A 113 49.89 -22.47 -16.40
N THR A 114 50.41 -21.56 -15.58
CA THR A 114 49.59 -20.84 -14.61
C THR A 114 48.68 -19.92 -15.41
N SER A 115 47.52 -20.43 -15.82
CA SER A 115 46.40 -19.55 -16.10
C SER A 115 45.99 -18.95 -14.76
N SER A 116 46.62 -17.84 -14.39
CA SER A 116 46.07 -16.92 -13.40
C SER A 116 44.78 -16.39 -14.00
N ILE A 117 43.67 -17.10 -13.77
CA ILE A 117 42.35 -16.50 -13.90
C ILE A 117 42.38 -15.34 -12.91
N PRO A 118 42.22 -14.08 -13.34
CA PRO A 118 42.02 -12.99 -12.40
C PRO A 118 40.78 -13.36 -11.59
N GLU A 119 40.97 -13.64 -10.31
CA GLU A 119 39.87 -13.88 -9.39
C GLU A 119 39.11 -12.56 -9.33
N VAL A 120 38.00 -12.48 -10.09
CA VAL A 120 37.15 -11.29 -10.10
C VAL A 120 36.73 -11.07 -8.65
N PRO A 121 37.06 -9.93 -8.03
CA PRO A 121 36.69 -9.70 -6.64
C PRO A 121 35.18 -9.85 -6.55
N ILE A 122 34.73 -10.75 -5.68
CA ILE A 122 33.30 -10.97 -5.42
C ILE A 122 32.77 -9.62 -4.94
N SER A 123 31.99 -8.95 -5.78
CA SER A 123 31.40 -7.66 -5.46
C SER A 123 30.50 -7.84 -4.25
N GLU A 124 30.78 -7.12 -3.17
CA GLU A 124 29.96 -7.15 -1.96
C GLU A 124 28.52 -6.72 -2.28
N ASP A 125 27.52 -7.49 -1.82
CA ASP A 125 26.12 -7.11 -1.96
C ASP A 125 25.84 -5.89 -1.06
N LYS A 126 25.60 -4.75 -1.70
CA LYS A 126 25.32 -3.48 -1.06
C LYS A 126 23.86 -3.31 -0.62
N THR A 127 23.00 -4.28 -0.90
CA THR A 127 21.62 -4.26 -0.43
C THR A 127 21.53 -4.56 1.07
N VAL A 128 20.68 -3.80 1.76
CA VAL A 128 20.45 -4.02 3.20
C VAL A 128 19.65 -5.30 3.38
N GLU A 129 20.19 -6.22 4.19
CA GLU A 129 19.67 -7.58 4.35
C GLU A 129 18.17 -7.62 4.70
N LEU A 130 17.75 -6.79 5.67
CA LEU A 130 16.36 -6.72 6.13
C LEU A 130 15.38 -6.27 5.03
N PHE A 131 15.86 -5.52 4.03
CA PHE A 131 15.04 -4.94 2.96
C PHE A 131 15.32 -5.56 1.60
N ARG A 132 16.08 -6.67 1.52
CA ARG A 132 16.52 -7.28 0.25
C ARG A 132 15.35 -7.58 -0.70
N HIS A 133 14.18 -7.93 -0.17
CA HIS A 133 12.94 -8.17 -0.93
C HIS A 133 12.32 -6.91 -1.58
N LEU A 134 12.72 -5.72 -1.13
CA LEU A 134 12.24 -4.44 -1.66
C LEU A 134 13.12 -3.89 -2.78
N TYR A 135 14.38 -4.32 -2.88
CA TYR A 135 15.28 -3.87 -3.93
C TYR A 135 14.83 -4.44 -5.28
N ARG A 136 14.60 -3.55 -6.23
CA ARG A 136 14.18 -3.88 -7.59
C ARG A 136 14.92 -2.99 -8.56
N SER A 137 15.22 -3.52 -9.76
CA SER A 137 15.75 -2.70 -10.84
C SER A 137 14.72 -1.64 -11.21
N ARG A 138 15.14 -0.37 -11.21
CA ARG A 138 14.31 0.78 -11.56
C ARG A 138 14.63 1.23 -12.97
N VAL A 139 13.60 1.42 -13.78
CA VAL A 139 13.74 2.02 -15.11
C VAL A 139 13.75 3.55 -14.94
N THR A 140 14.90 4.16 -15.19
CA THR A 140 15.10 5.63 -15.07
C THR A 140 15.18 6.32 -16.43
N THR A 141 15.23 5.56 -17.52
CA THR A 141 15.32 6.08 -18.88
C THR A 141 14.28 5.40 -19.76
N ILE A 142 14.00 5.99 -20.93
CA ILE A 142 13.06 5.42 -21.91
C ILE A 142 13.69 4.23 -22.66
N ALA A 143 15.03 4.06 -22.56
CA ALA A 143 15.74 2.98 -23.22
C ALA A 143 15.29 1.62 -22.67
N GLY A 144 14.91 0.71 -23.57
CA GLY A 144 14.41 -0.63 -23.21
C GLY A 144 12.92 -0.70 -22.88
N ALA A 145 12.17 0.40 -23.03
CA ALA A 145 10.71 0.35 -22.94
C ALA A 145 10.11 -0.51 -24.07
N ASN A 146 9.03 -1.25 -23.77
CA ASN A 146 8.32 -2.03 -24.78
C ASN A 146 7.75 -1.07 -25.84
N LYS A 147 7.82 -1.47 -27.13
CA LYS A 147 7.24 -0.74 -28.25
C LYS A 147 5.73 -0.53 -28.10
N GLU A 148 5.07 -1.39 -27.34
CA GLU A 148 3.64 -1.34 -27.05
C GLU A 148 3.28 -0.36 -25.91
N THR A 149 4.27 0.22 -25.23
CA THR A 149 4.02 1.21 -24.18
C THR A 149 3.66 2.56 -24.80
N HIS A 150 2.51 3.11 -24.39
CA HIS A 150 2.00 4.34 -24.96
C HIS A 150 2.84 5.56 -24.54
N PRO A 151 3.10 6.56 -25.42
CA PRO A 151 3.96 7.70 -25.11
C PRO A 151 3.57 8.50 -23.85
N ALA A 152 2.27 8.66 -23.59
CA ALA A 152 1.79 9.31 -22.37
C ALA A 152 2.17 8.55 -21.09
N VAL A 153 2.24 7.21 -21.17
CA VAL A 153 2.64 6.34 -20.06
C VAL A 153 4.17 6.39 -19.88
N LEU A 154 4.92 6.43 -20.98
CA LEU A 154 6.38 6.65 -20.94
C LEU A 154 6.73 7.95 -20.22
N ALA A 155 6.08 9.05 -20.59
CA ALA A 155 6.27 10.36 -19.97
C ALA A 155 5.91 10.34 -18.48
N LEU A 156 4.79 9.70 -18.12
CA LEU A 156 4.38 9.56 -16.72
C LEU A 156 5.39 8.73 -15.91
N GLY A 157 5.89 7.62 -16.46
CA GLY A 157 6.91 6.79 -15.80
C GLY A 157 8.16 7.59 -15.45
N LEU A 158 8.65 8.40 -16.40
CA LEU A 158 9.79 9.29 -16.18
C LEU A 158 9.49 10.35 -15.11
N GLN A 159 8.34 11.02 -15.18
CA GLN A 159 7.90 12.00 -14.19
C GLN A 159 7.75 11.41 -12.78
N MET A 160 7.31 10.16 -12.67
CA MET A 160 7.23 9.43 -11.40
C MET A 160 8.60 9.06 -10.85
N SER A 161 9.51 8.61 -11.72
CA SER A 161 10.88 8.19 -11.34
C SER A 161 11.75 9.37 -10.85
N ASN A 162 11.62 10.53 -11.49
CA ASN A 162 12.35 11.75 -11.13
C ASN A 162 11.63 12.61 -10.07
N TYR A 163 10.59 12.08 -9.44
CA TYR A 163 9.76 12.76 -8.43
C TYR A 163 9.10 14.08 -8.86
N ALA A 164 9.03 14.39 -10.16
CA ALA A 164 8.23 15.51 -10.67
C ALA A 164 6.76 15.37 -10.26
N ILE A 165 6.25 14.12 -10.24
CA ILE A 165 4.95 13.76 -9.68
C ILE A 165 5.14 12.77 -8.53
N CYS A 166 5.20 13.27 -7.30
CA CYS A 166 5.51 12.45 -6.12
C CYS A 166 4.30 12.11 -5.23
N GLY A 167 3.31 13.00 -5.14
CA GLY A 167 2.16 12.85 -4.22
C GLY A 167 1.24 11.69 -4.60
N SER A 168 0.65 11.01 -3.60
CA SER A 168 -0.21 9.82 -3.81
C SER A 168 -1.42 10.11 -4.73
N CYS A 169 -2.15 11.21 -4.50
CA CYS A 169 -3.27 11.61 -5.37
C CYS A 169 -2.81 12.21 -6.70
N ALA A 170 -1.72 12.99 -6.72
CA ALA A 170 -1.17 13.55 -7.95
C ALA A 170 -0.77 12.44 -8.95
N ARG A 171 -0.14 11.37 -8.44
CA ARG A 171 0.20 10.17 -9.21
C ARG A 171 -1.05 9.44 -9.73
N LEU A 172 -2.10 9.32 -8.92
CA LEU A 172 -3.38 8.74 -9.34
C LEU A 172 -4.04 9.55 -10.46
N VAL A 173 -4.10 10.88 -10.33
CA VAL A 173 -4.74 11.74 -11.34
C VAL A 173 -3.96 11.67 -12.65
N ALA A 174 -2.63 11.75 -12.58
CA ALA A 174 -1.76 11.64 -13.75
C ALA A 174 -1.85 10.26 -14.42
N LEU A 175 -1.97 9.17 -13.64
CA LEU A 175 -2.23 7.82 -14.14
C LEU A 175 -3.53 7.77 -14.93
N LEU A 176 -4.63 8.24 -14.34
CA LEU A 176 -5.94 8.20 -14.97
C LEU A 176 -5.99 9.05 -16.25
N GLN A 177 -5.34 10.22 -16.25
CA GLN A 177 -5.20 11.05 -17.45
C GLN A 177 -4.36 10.38 -18.54
N ALA A 178 -3.26 9.70 -18.17
CA ALA A 178 -2.46 8.92 -19.12
C ALA A 178 -3.27 7.74 -19.69
N LEU A 179 -4.02 7.02 -18.85
CA LEU A 179 -4.87 5.91 -19.27
C LEU A 179 -6.03 6.37 -20.15
N LYS A 180 -6.61 7.55 -19.93
CA LYS A 180 -7.57 8.14 -20.88
C LYS A 180 -6.98 8.24 -22.28
N ARG A 181 -5.76 8.76 -22.42
CA ARG A 181 -5.07 8.84 -23.72
C ARG A 181 -4.85 7.46 -24.33
N VAL A 182 -4.47 6.47 -23.52
CA VAL A 182 -4.35 5.06 -23.96
C VAL A 182 -5.68 4.54 -24.50
N ILE A 183 -6.77 4.72 -23.76
CA ILE A 183 -8.12 4.27 -24.15
C ILE A 183 -8.58 4.94 -25.44
N THR A 184 -8.35 6.25 -25.59
CA THR A 184 -8.69 6.99 -26.81
C THR A 184 -7.91 6.48 -28.02
N SER A 185 -6.61 6.19 -27.86
CA SER A 185 -5.73 5.71 -28.94
C SER A 185 -5.87 4.22 -29.27
N TYR A 186 -6.51 3.44 -28.38
CA TYR A 186 -6.62 1.99 -28.52
C TYR A 186 -7.51 1.61 -29.70
N THR A 187 -7.16 0.57 -30.43
CA THR A 187 -8.01 -0.04 -31.46
C THR A 187 -8.12 -1.52 -31.20
N THR A 188 -9.34 -2.06 -31.22
CA THR A 188 -9.56 -3.49 -30.98
C THR A 188 -9.04 -4.31 -32.16
N PRO A 189 -8.17 -5.30 -31.91
CA PRO A 189 -7.71 -6.19 -32.98
C PRO A 189 -8.89 -7.00 -33.54
N PRO A 190 -8.82 -7.41 -34.81
CA PRO A 190 -9.88 -8.22 -35.41
C PRO A 190 -10.11 -9.50 -34.59
N MET A 191 -11.37 -9.95 -34.51
CA MET A 191 -11.80 -11.15 -33.76
C MET A 191 -11.74 -11.05 -32.23
N ASN A 192 -11.45 -9.88 -31.66
CA ASN A 192 -11.44 -9.68 -30.21
C ASN A 192 -12.47 -8.63 -29.78
N SER A 193 -12.77 -8.57 -28.48
CA SER A 193 -13.57 -7.49 -27.89
C SER A 193 -12.69 -6.58 -27.04
N LEU A 194 -13.09 -5.31 -26.91
CA LEU A 194 -12.44 -4.35 -26.03
C LEU A 194 -12.33 -4.89 -24.60
N THR A 195 -13.42 -5.44 -24.06
CA THR A 195 -13.53 -5.94 -22.68
C THR A 195 -12.57 -7.09 -22.37
N ARG A 196 -12.23 -7.92 -23.37
CA ARG A 196 -11.32 -9.06 -23.21
C ARG A 196 -9.86 -8.68 -23.43
N HIS A 197 -9.56 -7.95 -24.51
CA HIS A 197 -8.19 -7.67 -24.92
C HIS A 197 -7.54 -6.51 -24.14
N PHE A 198 -8.29 -5.44 -23.91
CA PHE A 198 -7.73 -4.22 -23.33
C PHE A 198 -7.17 -4.44 -21.90
N PRO A 199 -7.88 -5.08 -20.96
CA PRO A 199 -7.36 -5.26 -19.60
C PRO A 199 -6.14 -6.19 -19.50
N SER A 200 -6.11 -7.23 -20.33
CA SER A 200 -5.15 -8.34 -20.23
C SER A 200 -3.86 -8.10 -20.98
N SER A 201 -3.92 -7.43 -22.13
CA SER A 201 -2.76 -7.17 -22.99
C SER A 201 -2.28 -5.72 -22.90
N VAL A 202 -3.19 -4.76 -23.07
CA VAL A 202 -2.81 -3.34 -23.19
C VAL A 202 -2.55 -2.74 -21.82
N LEU A 203 -3.54 -2.80 -20.94
CA LEU A 203 -3.51 -2.15 -19.63
C LEU A 203 -2.43 -2.75 -18.71
N SER A 204 -2.28 -4.07 -18.69
CA SER A 204 -1.22 -4.78 -17.96
C SER A 204 0.17 -4.28 -18.36
N THR A 205 0.46 -4.24 -19.67
CA THR A 205 1.73 -3.74 -20.22
C THR A 205 2.03 -2.31 -19.78
N GLN A 206 1.02 -1.42 -19.77
CA GLN A 206 1.19 -0.04 -19.30
C GLN A 206 1.51 0.00 -17.79
N ILE A 207 0.80 -0.80 -16.98
CA ILE A 207 0.97 -0.84 -15.52
C ILE A 207 2.33 -1.42 -15.15
N ASP A 208 2.76 -2.48 -15.83
CA ASP A 208 4.03 -3.16 -15.57
C ASP A 208 5.21 -2.22 -15.85
N TYR A 209 5.16 -1.45 -16.94
CA TYR A 209 6.12 -0.38 -17.19
C TYR A 209 6.14 0.65 -16.06
N LEU A 210 4.99 1.18 -15.64
CA LEU A 210 4.94 2.15 -14.54
C LEU A 210 5.46 1.58 -13.23
N SER A 211 5.14 0.33 -12.93
CA SER A 211 5.61 -0.40 -11.74
C SER A 211 7.13 -0.57 -11.74
N SER A 212 7.73 -0.78 -12.92
CA SER A 212 9.19 -0.86 -13.10
C SER A 212 9.89 0.50 -12.95
N CYS A 213 9.22 1.61 -13.28
CA CYS A 213 9.75 2.96 -13.05
C CYS A 213 9.72 3.30 -11.55
N ARG A 214 8.57 3.03 -10.90
CA ARG A 214 8.37 3.26 -9.47
C ARG A 214 7.18 2.43 -8.94
N PRO A 215 7.30 1.79 -7.76
CA PRO A 215 6.20 0.99 -7.19
C PRO A 215 4.87 1.76 -7.13
N ILE A 216 3.80 1.11 -7.59
CA ILE A 216 2.45 1.67 -7.65
C ILE A 216 1.94 2.04 -6.25
N SER A 217 1.41 3.26 -6.07
CA SER A 217 0.81 3.69 -4.80
C SER A 217 -0.50 2.96 -4.52
N ILE A 218 -0.97 2.98 -3.26
CA ILE A 218 -2.27 2.38 -2.91
C ILE A 218 -3.41 3.03 -3.69
N SER A 219 -3.41 4.36 -3.78
CA SER A 219 -4.40 5.10 -4.56
C SER A 219 -4.44 4.65 -6.03
N MET A 220 -3.28 4.59 -6.70
CA MET A 220 -3.17 4.12 -8.08
C MET A 220 -3.66 2.68 -8.22
N GLY A 221 -3.29 1.79 -7.28
CA GLY A 221 -3.74 0.40 -7.29
C GLY A 221 -5.26 0.28 -7.18
N ASN A 222 -5.88 1.02 -6.26
CA ASN A 222 -7.33 1.07 -6.10
C ASN A 222 -8.02 1.62 -7.35
N ALA A 223 -7.48 2.67 -7.97
CA ALA A 223 -7.99 3.23 -9.23
C ALA A 223 -7.86 2.24 -10.40
N ILE A 224 -6.77 1.47 -10.49
CA ILE A 224 -6.59 0.41 -11.49
C ILE A 224 -7.62 -0.69 -11.31
N SER A 225 -7.83 -1.15 -10.06
CA SER A 225 -8.84 -2.18 -9.76
C SER A 225 -10.24 -1.70 -10.11
N TRP A 226 -10.58 -0.46 -9.77
CA TRP A 226 -11.83 0.18 -10.14
C TRP A 226 -12.02 0.24 -11.66
N LEU A 227 -11.00 0.69 -12.41
CA LEU A 227 -11.07 0.78 -13.87
C LEU A 227 -11.26 -0.60 -14.51
N LYS A 228 -10.54 -1.62 -14.03
CA LYS A 228 -10.70 -3.01 -14.49
C LYS A 228 -12.13 -3.53 -14.26
N ARG A 229 -12.76 -3.18 -13.12
CA ARG A 229 -14.15 -3.55 -12.84
C ARG A 229 -15.12 -2.88 -13.81
N ILE A 230 -14.99 -1.57 -14.06
CA ILE A 230 -15.85 -0.89 -15.03
C ILE A 230 -15.72 -1.51 -16.42
N ILE A 231 -14.50 -1.80 -16.87
CA ILE A 231 -14.30 -2.44 -18.19
C ILE A 231 -14.99 -3.81 -18.25
N ALA A 232 -14.99 -4.58 -17.15
CA ALA A 232 -15.67 -5.87 -17.08
C ALA A 232 -17.21 -5.77 -17.09
N GLN A 233 -17.77 -4.63 -16.67
CA GLN A 233 -19.21 -4.37 -16.64
C GLN A 233 -19.78 -3.83 -17.97
N ILE A 234 -18.93 -3.46 -18.93
CA ILE A 234 -19.38 -2.98 -20.24
C ILE A 234 -20.05 -4.12 -21.01
N ASP A 235 -21.26 -3.88 -21.50
CA ASP A 235 -21.99 -4.81 -22.35
C ASP A 235 -21.20 -5.09 -23.64
N PRO A 236 -20.89 -6.37 -23.98
CA PRO A 236 -20.23 -6.75 -25.22
C PRO A 236 -20.91 -6.24 -26.51
N VAL A 237 -22.20 -5.89 -26.47
CA VAL A 237 -22.94 -5.35 -27.61
C VAL A 237 -22.60 -3.88 -27.88
N THR A 238 -22.06 -3.17 -26.89
CA THR A 238 -21.71 -1.75 -27.00
C THR A 238 -20.63 -1.54 -28.06
N SER A 239 -20.78 -0.49 -28.88
CA SER A 239 -19.77 -0.13 -29.86
C SER A 239 -18.46 0.27 -29.17
N ASP A 240 -17.32 0.01 -29.82
CA ASP A 240 -16.01 0.41 -29.29
C ASP A 240 -15.90 1.92 -29.04
N ALA A 241 -16.54 2.73 -29.88
CA ALA A 241 -16.54 4.18 -29.74
C ALA A 241 -17.30 4.62 -28.48
N ASP A 242 -18.48 4.05 -28.25
CA ASP A 242 -19.31 4.36 -27.09
C ASP A 242 -18.68 3.83 -25.80
N ALA A 243 -18.10 2.62 -25.84
CA ALA A 243 -17.38 2.04 -24.72
C ALA A 243 -16.18 2.90 -24.29
N LYS A 244 -15.39 3.39 -25.25
CA LYS A 244 -14.27 4.31 -24.97
C LYS A 244 -14.75 5.64 -24.38
N LYS A 245 -15.85 6.19 -24.91
CA LYS A 245 -16.44 7.43 -24.40
C LYS A 245 -16.90 7.24 -22.95
N LEU A 246 -17.66 6.18 -22.68
CA LEU A 246 -18.12 5.81 -21.35
C LEU A 246 -16.96 5.69 -20.35
N LEU A 247 -15.87 5.02 -20.75
CA LEU A 247 -14.68 4.88 -19.91
C LEU A 247 -14.00 6.23 -19.62
N CYS A 248 -13.84 7.08 -20.63
CA CYS A 248 -13.24 8.40 -20.47
C CYS A 248 -14.09 9.29 -19.55
N ASP A 249 -15.41 9.30 -19.73
CA ASP A 249 -16.36 10.08 -18.92
C ASP A 249 -16.37 9.55 -17.48
N SER A 250 -16.36 8.23 -17.29
CA SER A 250 -16.27 7.59 -15.98
C SER A 250 -14.98 7.97 -15.24
N ILE A 251 -13.85 8.08 -15.95
CA ILE A 251 -12.58 8.52 -15.36
C ILE A 251 -12.65 9.98 -14.91
N ASP A 252 -13.28 10.87 -15.68
CA ASP A 252 -13.43 12.27 -15.28
C ASP A 252 -14.31 12.43 -14.04
N VAL A 253 -15.45 11.75 -14.01
CA VAL A 253 -16.33 11.69 -12.84
C VAL A 253 -15.59 11.12 -11.64
N PHE A 254 -14.78 10.08 -11.82
CA PHE A 254 -13.99 9.50 -10.74
C PHE A 254 -12.97 10.49 -10.16
N ILE A 255 -12.20 11.20 -11.01
CA ILE A 255 -11.25 12.22 -10.54
C ILE A 255 -12.00 13.33 -9.81
N GLN A 256 -13.11 13.80 -10.36
CA GLN A 256 -13.89 14.88 -9.77
C GLN A 256 -14.44 14.49 -8.39
N THR A 257 -15.09 13.34 -8.28
CA THR A 257 -15.75 12.90 -7.04
C THR A 257 -14.74 12.40 -6.00
N ARG A 258 -13.80 11.53 -6.39
CA ARG A 258 -12.91 10.82 -5.44
C ARG A 258 -11.65 11.57 -5.07
N VAL A 259 -11.33 12.66 -5.78
CA VAL A 259 -10.16 13.50 -5.49
C VAL A 259 -10.59 14.93 -5.23
N THR A 260 -11.21 15.60 -6.19
CA THR A 260 -11.49 17.04 -6.07
C THR A 260 -12.54 17.36 -5.01
N PHE A 261 -13.70 16.72 -5.06
CA PHE A 261 -14.76 16.91 -4.06
C PHE A 261 -14.37 16.32 -2.70
N ALA A 262 -13.63 15.20 -2.69
CA ALA A 262 -13.11 14.64 -1.45
C ALA A 262 -12.15 15.62 -0.74
N ASP A 263 -11.20 16.22 -1.46
CA ASP A 263 -10.29 17.24 -0.92
C ASP A 263 -11.06 18.44 -0.35
N GLN A 264 -12.14 18.87 -1.02
CA GLN A 264 -12.96 19.99 -0.57
C GLN A 264 -13.71 19.64 0.73
N ALA A 265 -14.37 18.48 0.78
CA ALA A 265 -15.11 18.02 1.96
C ALA A 265 -14.20 17.83 3.19
N ILE A 266 -12.99 17.28 2.98
CA ILE A 266 -11.98 17.18 4.03
C ILE A 266 -11.55 18.57 4.50
N SER A 267 -11.29 19.49 3.57
CA SER A 267 -10.88 20.85 3.91
C SER A 267 -11.97 21.58 4.71
N ASP A 268 -13.25 21.47 4.31
CA ASP A 268 -14.39 22.04 5.04
C ASP A 268 -14.51 21.50 6.47
N SER A 269 -14.19 20.21 6.66
CA SER A 269 -14.20 19.57 7.98
C SER A 269 -13.05 20.06 8.85
N ILE A 270 -11.86 20.23 8.27
CA ILE A 270 -10.67 20.73 8.98
C ILE A 270 -10.82 22.19 9.40
N VAL A 271 -11.41 23.04 8.56
CA VAL A 271 -11.69 24.45 8.89
C VAL A 271 -12.48 24.58 10.20
N LYS A 272 -13.42 23.65 10.45
CA LYS A 272 -14.23 23.62 11.68
C LYS A 272 -13.43 23.19 12.91
N LEU A 273 -12.34 22.42 12.73
CA LEU A 273 -11.48 21.95 13.81
C LEU A 273 -10.42 22.98 14.23
N ILE A 274 -10.07 23.90 13.33
CA ILE A 274 -9.10 24.98 13.59
C ILE A 274 -9.75 26.10 14.41
N ARG A 275 -9.12 26.43 15.52
CA ARG A 275 -9.48 27.54 16.41
C ARG A 275 -8.48 28.69 16.23
N ASP A 276 -8.93 29.90 16.50
CA ASP A 276 -8.05 31.06 16.45
C ASP A 276 -7.00 30.96 17.56
N GLY A 277 -5.75 31.28 17.22
CA GLY A 277 -4.58 31.09 18.08
C GLY A 277 -3.95 29.69 18.01
N ASP A 278 -4.47 28.77 17.18
CA ASP A 278 -3.86 27.45 17.04
C ASP A 278 -2.44 27.51 16.45
N VAL A 279 -1.59 26.59 16.91
CA VAL A 279 -0.27 26.32 16.34
C VAL A 279 -0.30 24.91 15.77
N ILE A 280 -0.37 24.81 14.45
CA ILE A 280 -0.61 23.56 13.75
C ILE A 280 0.72 22.99 13.25
N MET A 281 1.07 21.77 13.65
CA MET A 281 2.23 21.09 13.11
C MET A 281 1.87 20.19 11.93
N THR A 282 2.72 20.15 10.91
CA THR A 282 2.62 19.19 9.80
C THR A 282 3.99 18.66 9.41
N PHE A 283 4.03 17.52 8.72
CA PHE A 283 5.26 16.86 8.31
C PHE A 283 5.37 16.77 6.79
N ALA A 284 6.56 17.08 6.27
CA ALA A 284 6.90 17.10 4.85
C ALA A 284 5.90 17.94 4.03
N LYS A 285 5.40 17.41 2.93
CA LYS A 285 4.39 18.05 2.09
C LYS A 285 3.22 17.13 1.81
N SER A 286 2.03 17.57 2.22
CA SER A 286 0.76 16.94 1.89
C SER A 286 -0.15 17.94 1.17
N SER A 287 -0.65 17.57 -0.01
CA SER A 287 -1.53 18.43 -0.80
C SER A 287 -2.87 18.70 -0.11
N VAL A 288 -3.45 17.69 0.54
CA VAL A 288 -4.74 17.82 1.24
C VAL A 288 -4.60 18.69 2.49
N VAL A 289 -3.49 18.55 3.23
CA VAL A 289 -3.20 19.41 4.39
C VAL A 289 -2.95 20.85 3.93
N GLN A 290 -2.17 21.03 2.86
CA GLN A 290 -1.94 22.37 2.29
C GLN A 290 -3.26 23.03 1.87
N LYS A 291 -4.14 22.32 1.16
CA LYS A 291 -5.46 22.84 0.75
C LYS A 291 -6.31 23.24 1.95
N ALA A 292 -6.38 22.38 2.97
CA ALA A 292 -7.15 22.64 4.18
C ALA A 292 -6.66 23.88 4.95
N LEU A 293 -5.34 24.01 5.13
CA LEU A 293 -4.74 25.18 5.79
C LEU A 293 -4.98 26.47 5.00
N VAL A 294 -4.79 26.42 3.68
CA VAL A 294 -5.04 27.58 2.80
C VAL A 294 -6.50 27.99 2.84
N GLN A 295 -7.42 27.03 2.85
CA GLN A 295 -8.84 27.33 2.94
C GLN A 295 -9.22 27.95 4.29
N ALA A 296 -8.69 27.41 5.39
CA ALA A 296 -8.91 27.98 6.72
C ALA A 296 -8.43 29.44 6.82
N PHE A 297 -7.25 29.72 6.26
CA PHE A 297 -6.71 31.07 6.21
C PHE A 297 -7.59 32.01 5.36
N LYS A 298 -8.05 31.56 4.18
CA LYS A 298 -8.95 32.35 3.31
C LYS A 298 -10.28 32.69 3.97
N ILE A 299 -10.77 31.85 4.87
CA ILE A 299 -12.00 32.08 5.64
C ILE A 299 -11.76 33.05 6.82
N GLY A 300 -10.50 33.43 7.08
CA GLY A 300 -10.12 34.41 8.09
C GLY A 300 -9.69 33.81 9.43
N LYS A 301 -9.43 32.50 9.50
CA LYS A 301 -8.89 31.87 10.72
C LYS A 301 -7.47 32.36 10.99
N VAL A 302 -7.19 32.66 12.27
CA VAL A 302 -5.87 33.15 12.71
C VAL A 302 -5.12 32.01 13.37
N PHE A 303 -4.08 31.49 12.72
CA PHE A 303 -3.25 30.41 13.25
C PHE A 303 -1.83 30.51 12.70
N SER A 304 -0.91 29.74 13.27
CA SER A 304 0.45 29.57 12.77
C SER A 304 0.75 28.11 12.47
N VAL A 305 1.75 27.85 11.63
CA VAL A 305 2.08 26.50 11.17
C VAL A 305 3.55 26.18 11.47
N VAL A 306 3.81 25.00 12.02
CA VAL A 306 5.15 24.42 12.15
C VAL A 306 5.30 23.32 11.10
N VAL A 307 6.19 23.51 10.13
CA VAL A 307 6.50 22.53 9.10
C VAL A 307 7.77 21.77 9.50
N VAL A 308 7.60 20.51 9.86
CA VAL A 308 8.69 19.57 10.14
C VAL A 308 9.11 18.91 8.83
N ASP A 309 10.40 18.83 8.57
CA ASP A 309 10.95 18.30 7.32
C ASP A 309 12.08 17.29 7.56
N SER A 310 12.45 16.56 6.51
CA SER A 310 13.46 15.50 6.59
C SER A 310 14.30 15.41 5.32
N ARG A 311 15.50 14.84 5.48
CA ARG A 311 16.33 14.43 4.36
C ARG A 311 15.75 13.16 3.72
N PRO A 312 16.01 12.89 2.42
CA PRO A 312 16.83 13.68 1.51
C PRO A 312 16.05 14.74 0.71
N LEU A 313 14.76 14.52 0.46
CA LEU A 313 14.01 15.31 -0.52
C LEU A 313 13.62 16.71 -0.03
N HIS A 314 13.61 16.96 1.28
CA HIS A 314 13.20 18.24 1.87
C HIS A 314 11.86 18.76 1.32
N GLU A 315 10.88 17.86 1.21
CA GLU A 315 9.55 18.17 0.65
C GLU A 315 8.86 19.30 1.43
N GLY A 316 9.13 19.42 2.73
CA GLY A 316 8.61 20.46 3.60
C GLY A 316 9.01 21.88 3.20
N LYS A 317 10.16 22.09 2.53
CA LYS A 317 10.53 23.42 2.00
C LYS A 317 9.48 23.96 1.05
N SER A 318 8.94 23.11 0.17
CA SER A 318 7.89 23.51 -0.76
C SER A 318 6.57 23.83 -0.05
N MET A 319 6.26 23.13 1.04
CA MET A 319 5.08 23.40 1.87
C MET A 319 5.22 24.75 2.57
N ALA A 320 6.33 24.99 3.27
CA ALA A 320 6.61 26.24 3.96
C ALA A 320 6.61 27.44 3.00
N ALA A 321 7.27 27.32 1.84
CA ALA A 321 7.27 28.37 0.82
C ALA A 321 5.86 28.66 0.25
N ALA A 322 4.98 27.66 0.16
CA ALA A 322 3.60 27.88 -0.26
C ALA A 322 2.77 28.64 0.78
N LEU A 323 2.94 28.31 2.07
CA LEU A 323 2.22 28.97 3.16
C LEU A 323 2.68 30.41 3.39
N VAL A 324 4.00 30.64 3.38
CA VAL A 324 4.59 31.99 3.55
C VAL A 324 4.15 32.93 2.43
N ARG A 325 4.12 32.46 1.18
CA ARG A 325 3.64 33.27 0.04
C ARG A 325 2.20 33.74 0.19
N LEU A 326 1.39 33.03 0.96
CA LEU A 326 -0.01 33.38 1.24
C LEU A 326 -0.16 34.24 2.50
N GLY A 327 0.93 34.52 3.23
CA GLY A 327 0.92 35.34 4.45
C GLY A 327 0.66 34.55 5.74
N ILE A 328 0.73 33.21 5.71
CA ILE A 328 0.54 32.38 6.91
C ILE A 328 1.85 32.33 7.70
N SER A 329 1.80 32.67 8.99
CA SER A 329 2.96 32.59 9.89
C SER A 329 3.45 31.14 9.97
N THR A 330 4.68 30.90 9.49
CA THR A 330 5.21 29.54 9.32
C THR A 330 6.61 29.42 9.93
N LYS A 331 6.80 28.45 10.83
CA LYS A 331 8.09 28.01 11.36
C LYS A 331 8.53 26.75 10.61
N TYR A 332 9.80 26.66 10.22
CA TYR A 332 10.36 25.48 9.57
C TYR A 332 11.41 24.83 10.48
N CYS A 333 11.32 23.52 10.66
CA CYS A 333 12.32 22.75 11.39
C CYS A 333 12.55 21.38 10.76
N LEU A 334 13.67 20.75 11.09
CA LEU A 334 13.95 19.37 10.73
C LEU A 334 13.52 18.42 11.85
N LEU A 335 13.39 17.12 11.55
CA LEU A 335 13.02 16.07 12.53
C LEU A 335 13.85 16.11 13.83
N ASN A 336 15.14 16.44 13.76
CA ASN A 336 16.00 16.55 14.95
C ASN A 336 15.62 17.71 15.89
N GLY A 337 14.87 18.70 15.41
CA GLY A 337 14.33 19.80 16.22
C GLY A 337 12.89 19.57 16.70
N LEU A 338 12.32 18.40 16.47
CA LEU A 338 10.92 18.09 16.78
C LEU A 338 10.59 18.26 18.27
N SER A 339 11.43 17.72 19.15
CA SER A 339 11.23 17.73 20.62
C SER A 339 11.15 19.13 21.23
N HIS A 340 11.82 20.11 20.62
CA HIS A 340 11.72 21.52 21.04
C HIS A 340 10.44 22.16 20.51
N ASN A 341 10.12 21.92 19.23
CA ASN A 341 9.03 22.62 18.54
C ASN A 341 7.65 22.06 18.89
N ILE A 342 7.54 20.81 19.34
CA ILE A 342 6.26 20.20 19.70
C ILE A 342 5.58 20.86 20.92
N ARG A 343 6.37 21.54 21.78
CA ARG A 343 5.87 22.20 22.99
C ARG A 343 4.88 23.31 22.68
N ASP A 344 5.17 24.09 21.63
CA ASP A 344 4.36 25.23 21.20
C ASP A 344 3.09 24.80 20.44
N VAL A 345 3.02 23.54 20.01
CA VAL A 345 1.98 23.03 19.10
C VAL A 345 0.69 22.74 19.86
N THR A 346 -0.44 23.03 19.22
CA THR A 346 -1.78 22.69 19.74
C THR A 346 -2.39 21.48 19.06
N LYS A 347 -2.13 21.27 17.75
CA LYS A 347 -2.65 20.14 16.96
C LYS A 347 -1.66 19.71 15.88
N VAL A 348 -1.69 18.43 15.51
CA VAL A 348 -0.85 17.89 14.43
C VAL A 348 -1.72 17.40 13.28
N PHE A 349 -1.48 17.91 12.07
CA PHE A 349 -2.14 17.48 10.84
C PHE A 349 -1.17 16.72 9.94
N LEU A 350 -1.50 15.45 9.71
CA LEU A 350 -0.71 14.54 8.87
C LEU A 350 -1.49 14.15 7.62
N GLY A 351 -0.79 14.11 6.49
CA GLY A 351 -1.35 13.54 5.26
C GLY A 351 -1.08 12.04 5.16
N ALA A 352 -2.06 11.27 4.71
CA ALA A 352 -1.86 9.85 4.44
C ALA A 352 -1.39 9.57 3.01
N HIS A 353 -0.43 8.65 2.87
CA HIS A 353 -0.29 7.91 1.61
C HIS A 353 -1.37 6.83 1.50
N ALA A 354 -1.65 6.14 2.61
CA ALA A 354 -2.74 5.20 2.77
C ALA A 354 -3.10 4.97 4.24
N MET A 355 -4.35 4.59 4.50
CA MET A 355 -4.77 4.02 5.79
C MET A 355 -4.98 2.53 5.63
N MET A 356 -4.33 1.74 6.48
CA MET A 356 -4.35 0.28 6.44
C MET A 356 -5.62 -0.29 7.10
N GLY A 357 -5.96 -1.54 6.79
CA GLY A 357 -7.12 -2.23 7.33
C GLY A 357 -7.06 -2.51 8.84
N ASN A 358 -5.92 -2.28 9.50
CA ASN A 358 -5.80 -2.30 10.95
C ASN A 358 -5.79 -0.89 11.58
N GLY A 359 -6.15 0.14 10.81
CA GLY A 359 -6.16 1.53 11.27
C GLY A 359 -4.78 2.21 11.31
N ARG A 360 -3.70 1.50 10.97
CA ARG A 360 -2.36 2.10 10.92
C ARG A 360 -2.22 3.06 9.74
N LEU A 361 -1.53 4.17 9.97
CA LEU A 361 -1.22 5.15 8.94
C LEU A 361 0.05 4.73 8.20
N PHE A 362 -0.02 4.65 6.87
CA PHE A 362 1.14 4.50 6.00
C PHE A 362 1.41 5.85 5.34
N SER A 363 2.54 6.48 5.68
CA SER A 363 2.92 7.79 5.14
C SER A 363 4.44 7.94 5.05
N ARG A 364 4.94 9.15 4.73
CA ARG A 364 6.37 9.41 4.53
C ARG A 364 7.18 9.00 5.75
N VAL A 365 8.38 8.46 5.53
CA VAL A 365 9.30 8.10 6.63
C VAL A 365 9.51 9.30 7.57
N GLY A 366 9.36 9.07 8.88
CA GLY A 366 9.39 10.12 9.90
C GLY A 366 7.99 10.55 10.38
N THR A 367 6.92 10.13 9.70
CA THR A 367 5.54 10.39 10.16
C THR A 367 5.27 9.69 11.49
N ALA A 368 5.76 8.46 11.68
CA ALA A 368 5.64 7.75 12.94
C ALA A 368 6.31 8.51 14.09
N ILE A 369 7.50 9.08 13.87
CA ILE A 369 8.24 9.85 14.90
C ILE A 369 7.44 11.10 15.29
N VAL A 370 6.90 11.84 14.32
CA VAL A 370 6.06 13.01 14.59
C VAL A 370 4.81 12.64 15.38
N ALA A 371 4.15 11.53 15.03
CA ALA A 371 2.96 11.09 15.74
C ALA A 371 3.25 10.62 17.18
N MET A 372 4.36 9.89 17.39
CA MET A 372 4.80 9.42 18.71
C MET A 372 5.11 10.61 19.64
N GLU A 373 5.95 11.54 19.20
CA GLU A 373 6.31 12.73 19.99
C GLU A 373 5.10 13.63 20.26
N ALA A 374 4.18 13.75 19.30
CA ALA A 374 2.94 14.48 19.51
C ALA A 374 2.05 13.81 20.55
N ASN A 375 1.89 12.50 20.48
CA ASN A 375 1.10 11.73 21.43
C ASN A 375 1.70 11.80 22.85
N ASP A 376 3.02 11.66 22.98
CA ASP A 376 3.72 11.75 24.26
C ASP A 376 3.64 13.16 24.88
N ALA A 377 3.44 14.19 24.05
CA ALA A 377 3.20 15.57 24.48
C ALA A 377 1.70 15.93 24.59
N ASP A 378 0.81 14.94 24.62
CA ASP A 378 -0.66 15.07 24.69
C ASP A 378 -1.25 15.96 23.58
N LYS A 379 -0.62 15.97 22.40
CA LYS A 379 -1.07 16.73 21.22
C LYS A 379 -1.91 15.83 20.31
N PRO A 380 -3.12 16.25 19.93
CA PRO A 380 -3.98 15.45 19.07
C PRO A 380 -3.40 15.33 17.66
N VAL A 381 -3.22 14.09 17.21
CA VAL A 381 -2.79 13.76 15.85
C VAL A 381 -4.02 13.45 15.00
N ILE A 382 -4.24 14.29 13.99
CA ILE A 382 -5.37 14.22 13.07
C ILE A 382 -4.85 13.94 11.66
N VAL A 383 -5.33 12.85 11.06
CA VAL A 383 -4.90 12.39 9.74
C VAL A 383 -5.93 12.79 8.70
N LEU A 384 -5.49 13.44 7.64
CA LEU A 384 -6.33 13.79 6.49
C LEU A 384 -6.12 12.73 5.40
N CYS A 385 -7.20 12.05 5.03
CA CYS A 385 -7.15 10.95 4.08
C CYS A 385 -8.45 10.85 3.27
N GLU A 386 -8.31 10.86 1.95
CA GLU A 386 -9.35 10.57 0.99
C GLU A 386 -9.70 9.08 1.02
N THR A 387 -10.97 8.70 0.82
CA THR A 387 -11.37 7.27 0.87
C THR A 387 -10.67 6.41 -0.17
N ILE A 388 -10.22 6.99 -1.29
CA ILE A 388 -9.51 6.25 -2.35
C ILE A 388 -8.15 5.71 -1.89
N LYS A 389 -7.61 6.21 -0.77
CA LYS A 389 -6.35 5.75 -0.16
C LYS A 389 -6.56 4.70 0.94
N LEU A 390 -7.79 4.31 1.25
CA LEU A 390 -8.06 3.22 2.19
C LEU A 390 -7.72 1.87 1.53
N THR A 391 -7.27 0.90 2.32
CA THR A 391 -7.01 -0.46 1.85
C THR A 391 -7.39 -1.48 2.91
N ASP A 392 -7.82 -2.65 2.47
CA ASP A 392 -7.98 -3.87 3.26
C ASP A 392 -6.65 -4.47 3.73
N LYS A 393 -5.53 -4.10 3.09
CA LYS A 393 -4.20 -4.59 3.43
C LYS A 393 -3.81 -4.14 4.83
N VAL A 394 -3.12 -5.05 5.52
CA VAL A 394 -2.60 -4.85 6.87
C VAL A 394 -1.08 -4.74 6.79
N ALA A 395 -0.54 -3.69 7.39
CA ALA A 395 0.90 -3.56 7.64
C ALA A 395 1.13 -3.60 9.15
N LEU A 396 2.03 -4.48 9.60
CA LEU A 396 2.42 -4.63 11.01
C LEU A 396 3.72 -3.88 11.31
N ASP A 397 4.58 -3.79 10.31
CA ASP A 397 5.90 -3.15 10.35
C ASP A 397 6.11 -2.27 9.10
N SER A 398 7.22 -1.53 9.11
CA SER A 398 7.64 -0.68 7.97
C SER A 398 8.61 -1.40 7.01
N ILE A 399 8.71 -2.73 7.08
CA ILE A 399 9.73 -3.55 6.41
C ILE A 399 9.12 -4.34 5.26
N VAL A 400 8.04 -5.07 5.51
CA VAL A 400 7.45 -6.02 4.54
C VAL A 400 6.98 -5.30 3.28
N ARG A 401 6.37 -4.12 3.43
CA ARG A 401 5.81 -3.35 2.32
C ARG A 401 6.26 -1.89 2.38
N ASN A 402 7.35 -1.58 1.66
CA ASN A 402 7.88 -0.23 1.58
C ASN A 402 8.43 0.06 0.16
N GLU A 403 8.88 1.30 -0.05
CA GLU A 403 9.59 1.74 -1.24
C GLU A 403 11.03 2.09 -0.84
N VAL A 404 12.01 1.36 -1.39
CA VAL A 404 13.43 1.70 -1.28
C VAL A 404 13.79 2.63 -2.43
N THR A 405 14.25 3.84 -2.14
CA THR A 405 14.72 4.84 -3.10
C THR A 405 16.23 4.73 -3.32
N PRO A 406 16.77 5.30 -4.41
CA PRO A 406 18.22 5.35 -4.63
C PRO A 406 18.97 5.86 -3.40
N ALA A 407 19.96 5.10 -2.97
CA ALA A 407 20.80 5.42 -1.82
C ALA A 407 21.62 6.70 -2.04
N ASP A 408 21.99 6.99 -3.30
CA ASP A 408 22.76 8.18 -3.67
C ASP A 408 22.03 9.49 -3.31
N GLU A 409 20.70 9.48 -3.19
CA GLU A 409 19.93 10.65 -2.74
C GLU A 409 20.25 11.06 -1.29
N LEU A 410 20.69 10.13 -0.45
CA LEU A 410 21.14 10.43 0.92
C LEU A 410 22.60 10.93 0.95
N VAL A 411 23.37 10.65 -0.09
CA VAL A 411 24.79 11.00 -0.16
C VAL A 411 24.92 12.45 -0.59
N THR A 412 25.61 13.25 0.23
CA THR A 412 25.91 14.64 -0.13
C THR A 412 27.00 14.66 -1.21
N PRO A 413 26.81 15.39 -2.32
CA PRO A 413 27.87 15.57 -3.32
C PRO A 413 29.13 16.16 -2.69
N GLY A 414 30.31 15.56 -2.95
CA GLY A 414 31.57 15.95 -2.31
C GLY A 414 31.72 15.50 -0.84
N GLY A 415 30.77 14.74 -0.31
CA GLY A 415 30.81 14.20 1.05
C GLY A 415 31.66 12.93 1.18
N ILE A 416 31.94 12.54 2.43
CA ILE A 416 32.77 11.38 2.78
C ILE A 416 32.16 10.06 2.26
N LEU A 417 30.84 10.00 2.12
CA LEU A 417 30.12 8.82 1.61
C LEU A 417 29.98 8.82 0.08
N GLN A 418 30.64 9.74 -0.64
CA GLN A 418 30.68 9.68 -2.10
C GLN A 418 31.43 8.42 -2.54
N GLY A 419 30.86 7.67 -3.50
CA GLY A 419 31.40 6.37 -3.90
C GLY A 419 31.21 5.28 -2.84
N TRP A 420 30.16 5.38 -2.00
CA TRP A 420 29.85 4.40 -0.96
C TRP A 420 29.77 2.94 -1.48
N GLN A 421 29.45 2.76 -2.76
CA GLN A 421 29.44 1.47 -3.43
C GLN A 421 30.81 0.76 -3.40
N ASP A 422 31.91 1.50 -3.38
CA ASP A 422 33.28 0.97 -3.37
C ASP A 422 33.83 0.78 -1.94
N ILE A 423 33.14 1.34 -0.94
CA ILE A 423 33.57 1.27 0.46
C ILE A 423 33.15 -0.06 1.07
N ASN A 424 34.10 -0.93 1.38
CA ASN A 424 33.85 -2.24 1.98
C ASN A 424 33.08 -2.12 3.33
N LYS A 425 32.10 -3.00 3.58
CA LYS A 425 31.26 -3.04 4.79
C LYS A 425 30.35 -1.83 5.01
N LEU A 426 30.15 -0.99 4.00
CA LEU A 426 29.20 0.11 4.04
C LEU A 426 27.94 -0.25 3.23
N GLN A 427 26.78 -0.01 3.84
CA GLN A 427 25.46 -0.09 3.21
C GLN A 427 24.70 1.21 3.51
N VAL A 428 23.97 1.71 2.51
CA VAL A 428 23.17 2.93 2.64
C VAL A 428 21.71 2.59 2.35
N CYS A 429 20.81 2.90 3.28
CA CYS A 429 19.38 2.58 3.19
C CYS A 429 18.56 3.86 3.09
N ASN A 430 17.73 3.98 2.04
CA ASN A 430 16.80 5.09 1.88
C ASN A 430 15.37 4.53 1.70
N LEU A 431 14.55 4.66 2.74
CA LEU A 431 13.14 4.24 2.71
C LEU A 431 12.24 5.45 2.54
N MET A 432 11.18 5.30 1.76
CA MET A 432 10.27 6.41 1.47
C MET A 432 9.12 6.53 2.47
N TYR A 433 8.68 5.41 3.07
CA TYR A 433 7.49 5.34 3.91
C TYR A 433 7.75 4.70 5.27
N ASP A 434 6.88 4.96 6.23
CA ASP A 434 6.77 4.25 7.49
C ASP A 434 5.30 3.95 7.84
N VAL A 435 5.13 3.10 8.84
CA VAL A 435 3.83 2.68 9.38
C VAL A 435 3.70 3.22 10.79
N THR A 436 2.79 4.17 11.00
CA THR A 436 2.44 4.72 12.30
C THR A 436 1.35 3.86 12.97
N PRO A 437 1.57 3.36 14.19
CA PRO A 437 0.55 2.69 14.99
C PRO A 437 -0.74 3.53 15.15
N ALA A 438 -1.89 2.84 15.18
CA ALA A 438 -3.19 3.48 15.29
C ALA A 438 -3.42 4.17 16.65
N GLU A 439 -2.73 3.71 17.70
CA GLU A 439 -2.82 4.27 19.05
C GLU A 439 -2.35 5.73 19.14
N TYR A 440 -1.43 6.15 18.26
CA TYR A 440 -0.96 7.54 18.19
C TYR A 440 -1.86 8.44 17.33
N ILE A 441 -2.95 7.93 16.78
CA ILE A 441 -3.85 8.65 15.88
C ILE A 441 -5.17 8.87 16.59
N GLN A 442 -5.51 10.13 16.85
CA GLN A 442 -6.77 10.45 17.50
C GLN A 442 -7.96 10.33 16.54
N MET A 443 -7.79 10.78 15.30
CA MET A 443 -8.88 10.91 14.34
C MET A 443 -8.39 10.87 12.91
N ILE A 444 -9.22 10.32 12.03
CA ILE A 444 -9.07 10.40 10.57
C ILE A 444 -10.21 11.24 10.03
N VAL A 445 -9.88 12.25 9.24
CA VAL A 445 -10.82 13.10 8.53
C VAL A 445 -10.87 12.65 7.07
N THR A 446 -12.05 12.22 6.64
CA THR A 446 -12.36 11.78 5.28
C THR A 446 -13.52 12.61 4.73
N GLU A 447 -13.82 12.46 3.44
CA GLU A 447 -14.99 13.09 2.83
C GLU A 447 -16.33 12.53 3.34
N LEU A 448 -16.32 11.35 3.98
CA LEU A 448 -17.50 10.76 4.63
C LEU A 448 -17.67 11.23 6.09
N GLY A 449 -16.72 12.02 6.59
CA GLY A 449 -16.70 12.54 7.94
C GLY A 449 -15.50 12.11 8.77
N ASN A 450 -15.59 12.43 10.06
CA ASN A 450 -14.54 12.20 11.04
C ASN A 450 -14.74 10.83 11.69
N VAL A 451 -13.73 9.96 11.61
CA VAL A 451 -13.81 8.60 12.14
C VAL A 451 -12.57 8.24 12.97
N PRO A 452 -12.68 7.30 13.93
CA PRO A 452 -11.51 6.73 14.57
C PRO A 452 -10.76 5.77 13.61
N PRO A 453 -9.47 5.49 13.85
CA PRO A 453 -8.68 4.56 13.03
C PRO A 453 -9.27 3.15 12.90
N THR A 454 -9.98 2.68 13.92
CA THR A 454 -10.63 1.36 13.94
C THR A 454 -11.77 1.23 12.92
N SER A 455 -12.31 2.34 12.42
CA SER A 455 -13.41 2.35 11.45
C SER A 455 -12.95 2.23 9.99
N VAL A 456 -11.64 2.23 9.72
CA VAL A 456 -11.09 2.17 8.35
C VAL A 456 -11.62 0.96 7.55
N PRO A 457 -11.70 -0.27 8.09
CA PRO A 457 -12.25 -1.41 7.36
C PRO A 457 -13.72 -1.25 6.99
N VAL A 458 -14.50 -0.62 7.87
CA VAL A 458 -15.94 -0.37 7.63
C VAL A 458 -16.08 0.63 6.50
N LEU A 459 -15.35 1.74 6.55
CA LEU A 459 -15.34 2.73 5.46
C LEU A 459 -14.89 2.10 4.13
N TYR A 460 -13.83 1.28 4.16
CA TYR A 460 -13.35 0.61 2.94
C TYR A 460 -14.42 -0.31 2.33
N ARG A 461 -15.18 -1.05 3.15
CA ARG A 461 -16.29 -1.88 2.66
C ARG A 461 -17.42 -1.04 2.08
N LEU A 462 -17.90 -0.03 2.83
CA LEU A 462 -18.97 0.85 2.35
C LEU A 462 -18.62 1.46 1.00
N VAL A 463 -17.41 2.00 0.86
CA VAL A 463 -16.93 2.65 -0.36
C VAL A 463 -16.83 1.69 -1.55
N ASN A 464 -16.65 0.38 -1.32
CA ASN A 464 -16.56 -0.62 -2.38
C ASN A 464 -17.88 -1.35 -2.64
N GLU A 465 -18.77 -1.47 -1.65
CA GLU A 465 -20.11 -2.07 -1.74
C GLU A 465 -21.11 -1.13 -2.42
N TYR A 466 -21.05 0.19 -2.16
CA TYR A 466 -21.87 1.19 -2.89
C TYR A 466 -21.47 1.35 -4.38
N GLN A 467 -20.60 0.48 -4.89
CA GLN A 467 -20.15 0.46 -6.29
C GLN A 467 -20.67 -0.76 -7.05
N ASP A 468 -21.42 -1.63 -6.38
CA ASP A 468 -22.25 -2.69 -6.97
C ASP A 468 -23.72 -2.25 -6.95
#